data_AF-A0A496LUI7-F1
#
_entry.id   AF-A0A496LUI7-F1
#
_cell.length_a   1.000
_cell.length_b   1.000
_cell.length_c   1.000
_cell.angle_alpha   90.00
_cell.angle_beta   90.00
_cell.angle_gamma   90.00
#
_symmetry.space_group_name_H-M   'P 1'
#
loop_
_entity.id
_entity.type
_entity.pdbx_description
1 polymer ?
#
loop_
_entity_poly.entity_id
_entity_poly.type
_entity_poly.pdbx_seq_one_letter_code
_entity_poly.pdbx_strand_id
1 'polypeptide(L)'
;MDIEKFKSMLKQIKVLSDKLEVKKLRGNNDYNLFLALFDASDEVRLHSRFICSLLDPNSPHYQKELFLELFIKACGLEDFGLNSQIAKVYKEYENIDIYITDGTKHIILERLYFYSVLISKKCYQ
;
A
#
# COMPACT_ATOMS: atom_id res chain seq x y z
N MET A 1 24.79 -37.33 5.25
CA MET A 1 24.49 -35.90 4.99
C MET A 1 24.03 -35.31 6.31
N ASP A 2 24.90 -34.55 6.97
CA ASP A 2 24.73 -34.18 8.38
C ASP A 2 23.57 -33.23 8.66
N ILE A 3 22.69 -33.63 9.59
CA ILE A 3 21.58 -32.82 10.11
C ILE A 3 22.09 -31.47 10.64
N GLU A 4 23.29 -31.43 11.23
CA GLU A 4 23.89 -30.20 11.73
C GLU A 4 24.30 -29.23 10.61
N LYS A 5 24.76 -29.76 9.46
CA LYS A 5 25.03 -28.94 8.27
C LYS A 5 23.74 -28.31 7.74
N PHE A 6 22.65 -29.09 7.73
CA PHE A 6 21.34 -28.59 7.31
C PHE A 6 20.80 -27.50 8.25
N LYS A 7 20.87 -27.70 9.57
CA LYS A 7 20.50 -26.66 10.57
C LYS A 7 21.32 -25.38 10.40
N SER A 8 22.63 -25.51 10.18
CA SER A 8 23.51 -24.36 9.93
C SER A 8 23.10 -23.59 8.67
N MET A 9 22.77 -24.30 7.58
CA MET A 9 22.28 -23.66 6.35
C MET A 9 20.96 -22.91 6.58
N LEU A 10 19.98 -23.51 7.28
CA LEU A 10 18.72 -22.84 7.60
C LEU A 10 18.94 -21.57 8.42
N LYS A 11 19.87 -21.61 9.39
CA LYS A 11 20.24 -20.43 10.19
C LYS A 11 20.84 -19.33 9.32
N GLN A 12 21.72 -19.67 8.38
CA GLN A 12 22.32 -18.70 7.46
C GLN A 12 21.28 -18.09 6.52
N ILE A 13 20.36 -18.90 5.98
CA ILE A 13 19.24 -18.42 5.15
C ILE A 13 18.39 -17.41 5.93
N LYS A 14 18.07 -17.70 7.20
CA LYS A 14 17.32 -16.78 8.06
C LYS A 14 18.06 -15.45 8.27
N VAL A 15 19.36 -15.49 8.56
CA VAL A 15 20.17 -14.25 8.71
C VAL A 15 20.22 -13.44 7.40
N LEU A 16 20.28 -14.12 6.25
CA LEU A 16 20.25 -13.46 4.95
C LEU A 16 18.87 -12.85 4.66
N SER A 17 17.77 -13.54 4.98
CA SER A 17 16.41 -13.00 4.80
C SER A 17 16.19 -11.73 5.62
N ASP A 18 16.59 -11.76 6.90
CA ASP A 18 16.45 -10.60 7.80
C ASP A 18 17.24 -9.39 7.27
N LYS A 19 18.46 -9.63 6.74
CA LYS A 19 19.28 -8.57 6.12
C LYS A 19 18.64 -8.01 4.85
N LEU A 20 17.99 -8.85 4.04
CA LEU A 20 17.30 -8.42 2.82
C LEU A 20 16.08 -7.57 3.17
N GLU A 21 15.31 -7.95 4.19
CA GLU A 21 14.14 -7.18 4.65
C GLU A 21 14.55 -5.77 5.09
N VAL A 22 15.61 -5.64 5.90
CA VAL A 22 16.13 -4.33 6.33
C VAL A 22 16.60 -3.49 5.13
N LYS A 23 17.23 -4.09 4.12
CA LYS A 23 17.63 -3.36 2.90
C LYS A 23 16.43 -2.84 2.14
N LYS A 24 15.38 -3.65 2.00
CA LYS A 24 14.14 -3.25 1.32
C LYS A 24 13.45 -2.09 2.03
N LEU A 25 13.38 -2.13 3.36
CA LEU A 25 12.84 -1.06 4.19
C LEU A 25 13.62 0.26 4.06
N ARG A 26 14.93 0.20 3.81
CA ARG A 26 15.80 1.37 3.59
C ARG A 26 15.73 1.92 2.15
N GLY A 27 14.82 1.43 1.33
CA GLY A 27 14.65 1.86 -0.06
C GLY A 27 15.56 1.14 -1.07
N ASN A 28 16.39 0.19 -0.63
CA ASN A 28 17.12 -0.70 -1.55
C ASN A 28 16.22 -1.89 -1.91
N ASN A 29 15.21 -1.59 -2.72
CA ASN A 29 14.19 -2.52 -3.17
C ASN A 29 13.94 -2.36 -4.68
N ASP A 30 13.12 -3.25 -5.22
CA ASP A 30 12.69 -3.27 -6.61
C ASP A 30 11.41 -2.46 -6.86
N TYR A 31 11.00 -1.60 -5.93
CA TYR A 31 9.88 -0.70 -6.14
C TYR A 31 10.22 0.27 -7.28
N ASN A 32 9.52 0.13 -8.38
CA ASN A 32 9.64 1.07 -9.49
C ASN A 32 8.29 1.74 -9.72
N LEU A 33 8.22 2.99 -9.27
CA LEU A 33 7.05 3.81 -9.45
C LEU A 33 6.64 3.95 -10.93
N PHE A 34 7.61 4.06 -11.84
CA PHE A 34 7.33 4.21 -13.26
C PHE A 34 6.69 2.96 -13.87
N LEU A 35 6.94 1.77 -13.33
CA LEU A 35 6.23 0.55 -13.73
C LEU A 35 4.76 0.59 -13.28
N ALA A 36 4.48 1.15 -12.10
CA ALA A 36 3.10 1.38 -11.66
C ALA A 36 2.35 2.39 -12.56
N LEU A 37 3.08 3.23 -13.30
CA LEU A 37 2.60 4.30 -14.17
C LEU A 37 2.62 3.96 -15.67
N PHE A 38 3.06 2.76 -16.07
CA PHE A 38 3.52 2.45 -17.44
C PHE A 38 2.48 2.52 -18.58
N ASP A 39 1.26 3.02 -18.35
CA ASP A 39 0.38 3.39 -19.46
C ASP A 39 0.23 4.91 -19.52
N ALA A 40 1.23 5.57 -20.08
CA ALA A 40 1.25 7.03 -20.25
C ALA A 40 0.12 7.53 -21.17
N SER A 41 -0.53 6.64 -21.93
CA SER A 41 -1.68 6.97 -22.77
C SER A 41 -2.98 7.15 -21.97
N ASP A 42 -3.00 6.70 -20.71
CA ASP A 42 -4.10 6.90 -19.76
C ASP A 42 -3.70 7.89 -18.65
N GLU A 43 -3.30 9.10 -19.05
CA GLU A 43 -2.92 10.20 -18.16
C GLU A 43 -4.02 10.48 -17.12
N VAL A 44 -5.29 10.35 -17.51
CA VAL A 44 -6.43 10.61 -16.64
C VAL A 44 -6.40 9.72 -15.40
N ARG A 45 -6.00 8.45 -15.53
CA ARG A 45 -5.94 7.48 -14.42
C ARG A 45 -4.57 7.37 -13.75
N LEU A 46 -3.58 8.11 -14.25
CA LEU A 46 -2.21 8.13 -13.72
C LEU A 46 -2.16 8.44 -12.22
N HIS A 47 -2.89 9.46 -11.78
CA HIS A 47 -2.89 9.89 -10.38
C HIS A 47 -3.51 8.84 -9.44
N SER A 48 -4.62 8.21 -9.83
CA SER A 48 -5.29 7.19 -9.01
C SER A 48 -4.40 5.95 -8.87
N ARG A 49 -3.71 5.55 -9.95
CA ARG A 49 -2.71 4.47 -9.93
C ARG A 49 -1.50 4.79 -9.06
N PHE A 50 -0.96 6.00 -9.19
CA PHE A 50 0.16 6.50 -8.39
C PHE A 50 -0.16 6.42 -6.89
N ILE A 51 -1.29 7.02 -6.49
CA ILE A 51 -1.70 7.08 -5.09
C ILE A 51 -2.02 5.67 -4.59
N CYS A 52 -2.79 4.86 -5.32
CA CYS A 52 -3.10 3.49 -4.93
C CYS A 52 -1.83 2.64 -4.72
N SER A 53 -0.81 2.80 -5.58
CA SER A 53 0.47 2.10 -5.45
C SER A 53 1.21 2.46 -4.15
N LEU A 54 1.00 3.66 -3.60
CA LEU A 54 1.59 4.06 -2.32
C LEU A 54 0.73 3.68 -1.13
N LEU A 55 -0.60 3.72 -1.26
CA LEU A 55 -1.52 3.50 -0.14
C LEU A 55 -1.74 2.02 0.19
N ASP A 56 -1.56 1.10 -0.77
CA ASP A 56 -1.74 -0.34 -0.52
C ASP A 56 -0.60 -0.91 0.35
N PRO A 57 -0.86 -1.36 1.59
CA PRO A 57 0.18 -1.91 2.47
C PRO A 57 0.90 -3.15 1.89
N ASN A 58 0.29 -3.81 0.91
CA ASN A 58 0.83 -5.00 0.25
C ASN A 58 1.55 -4.67 -1.08
N SER A 59 1.61 -3.41 -1.47
CA SER A 59 2.30 -2.97 -2.69
C SER A 59 3.82 -3.09 -2.53
N PRO A 60 4.56 -3.28 -3.64
CA PRO A 60 6.01 -3.49 -3.62
C PRO A 60 6.85 -2.27 -3.18
N HIS A 61 6.29 -1.26 -2.51
CA HIS A 61 7.08 -0.18 -1.90
C HIS A 61 7.72 -0.60 -0.56
N TYR A 62 7.31 -1.74 0.01
CA TYR A 62 7.89 -2.35 1.22
C TYR A 62 7.83 -1.50 2.50
N GLN A 63 7.01 -0.45 2.53
CA GLN A 63 6.85 0.39 3.73
C GLN A 63 5.63 -0.02 4.58
N LYS A 64 5.01 -1.16 4.27
CA LYS A 64 3.82 -1.67 4.94
C LYS A 64 2.75 -0.56 5.05
N GLU A 65 2.12 -0.39 6.20
CA GLU A 65 1.06 0.58 6.46
C GLU A 65 1.50 2.05 6.52
N LEU A 66 2.82 2.35 6.52
CA LEU A 66 3.34 3.70 6.78
C LEU A 66 2.71 4.80 5.91
N PHE A 67 2.64 4.58 4.58
CA PHE A 67 2.07 5.58 3.67
C PHE A 67 0.56 5.75 3.87
N LEU A 68 -0.15 4.66 4.15
CA LEU A 68 -1.57 4.70 4.44
C LEU A 68 -1.86 5.47 5.73
N GLU A 69 -1.05 5.26 6.78
CA GLU A 69 -1.17 5.99 8.04
C GLU A 69 -0.88 7.48 7.88
N LEU A 70 0.17 7.83 7.14
CA LEU A 70 0.49 9.22 6.79
C LEU A 70 -0.65 9.88 6.00
N PHE A 71 -1.26 9.14 5.09
CA PHE A 71 -2.41 9.61 4.32
C PHE A 71 -3.64 9.85 5.21
N ILE A 72 -4.01 8.88 6.06
CA ILE A 72 -5.11 8.99 7.03
C ILE A 72 -4.91 10.22 7.91
N LYS A 73 -3.68 10.44 8.38
CA LYS A 73 -3.31 11.61 9.17
C LYS A 73 -3.42 12.92 8.39
N ALA A 74 -2.89 12.97 7.17
CA ALA A 74 -2.95 14.16 6.32
C ALA A 74 -4.39 14.57 6.00
N CYS A 75 -5.30 13.60 5.91
CA CYS A 75 -6.73 13.83 5.70
C CYS A 75 -7.50 14.12 7.00
N GLY A 76 -6.88 14.07 8.18
CA GLY A 76 -7.55 14.27 9.46
C GLY A 76 -8.55 13.17 9.79
N LEU A 77 -8.26 11.92 9.42
CA LEU A 77 -9.13 10.77 9.62
C LEU A 77 -8.64 9.83 10.74
N GLU A 78 -7.72 10.28 11.59
CA GLU A 78 -7.11 9.46 12.66
C GLU A 78 -8.18 8.84 13.58
N ASP A 79 -9.18 9.63 13.98
CA ASP A 79 -10.31 9.17 14.83
C ASP A 79 -11.28 8.22 14.13
N PHE A 80 -11.16 8.03 12.81
CA PHE A 80 -12.01 7.07 12.10
C PHE A 80 -11.70 5.64 12.49
N GLY A 81 -10.47 5.35 12.96
CA GLY A 81 -10.10 4.04 13.48
C GLY A 81 -10.06 2.92 12.43
N LEU A 82 -9.72 3.23 11.18
CA LEU A 82 -9.47 2.22 10.15
C LEU A 82 -8.21 1.41 10.50
N ASN A 83 -8.31 0.09 10.48
CA ASN A 83 -7.17 -0.79 10.76
C ASN A 83 -6.25 -0.88 9.53
N SER A 84 -5.18 -0.09 9.55
CA SER A 84 -4.19 0.03 8.48
C SER A 84 -3.45 -1.28 8.17
N GLN A 85 -3.32 -2.19 9.14
CA GLN A 85 -2.57 -3.44 8.99
C GLN A 85 -3.29 -4.49 8.14
N ILE A 86 -4.62 -4.46 8.13
CA ILE A 86 -5.46 -5.38 7.34
C ILE A 86 -6.15 -4.67 6.18
N ALA A 87 -5.88 -3.38 6.01
CA ALA A 87 -6.51 -2.56 4.99
C ALA A 87 -6.16 -3.07 3.59
N LYS A 88 -7.17 -3.08 2.73
CA LYS A 88 -7.04 -3.34 1.30
C LYS A 88 -7.35 -2.07 0.54
N VAL A 89 -6.56 -1.81 -0.49
CA VAL A 89 -6.74 -0.65 -1.36
C VAL A 89 -7.03 -1.14 -2.78
N TYR A 90 -8.09 -0.61 -3.36
CA TYR A 90 -8.55 -0.93 -4.69
C TYR A 90 -8.54 0.34 -5.53
N LYS A 91 -8.11 0.21 -6.79
CA LYS A 91 -8.24 1.23 -7.82
C LYS A 91 -9.38 0.85 -8.75
N GLU A 92 -10.12 1.84 -9.24
CA GLU A 92 -11.14 1.65 -10.29
C GLU A 92 -12.21 0.60 -9.95
N TYR A 93 -12.54 0.48 -8.65
CA TYR A 93 -13.58 -0.44 -8.19
C TYR A 93 -14.95 0.22 -8.36
N GLU A 94 -15.82 -0.34 -9.20
CA GLU A 94 -17.20 0.16 -9.40
C GLU A 94 -17.31 1.66 -9.75
N ASN A 95 -16.39 2.17 -10.57
CA ASN A 95 -16.24 3.61 -10.93
C ASN A 95 -15.70 4.52 -9.83
N ILE A 96 -15.21 3.98 -8.73
CA ILE A 96 -14.50 4.73 -7.68
C ILE A 96 -13.02 4.80 -8.05
N ASP A 97 -12.42 6.00 -7.95
CA ASP A 97 -10.99 6.19 -8.22
C ASP A 97 -10.13 5.35 -7.28
N ILE A 98 -10.33 5.51 -5.96
CA ILE A 98 -9.62 4.75 -4.93
C ILE A 98 -10.58 4.37 -3.81
N TYR A 99 -10.58 3.09 -3.46
CA TYR A 99 -11.38 2.52 -2.40
C TYR A 99 -10.49 1.80 -1.38
N ILE A 100 -10.62 2.16 -0.10
CA ILE A 100 -9.81 1.62 1.00
C ILE A 100 -10.74 1.01 2.03
N THR A 101 -10.47 -0.22 2.47
CA THR A 101 -11.30 -0.86 3.51
C THR A 101 -10.53 -1.85 4.37
N ASP A 102 -10.88 -1.93 5.65
CA ASP A 102 -10.46 -2.99 6.58
C ASP A 102 -11.52 -4.11 6.73
N GLY A 103 -12.59 -4.07 5.92
CA GLY A 103 -13.76 -4.95 6.01
C GLY A 103 -14.92 -4.39 6.85
N THR A 104 -14.66 -3.43 7.73
CA THR A 104 -15.68 -2.76 8.56
C THR A 104 -15.85 -1.28 8.22
N LYS A 105 -14.73 -0.63 7.91
CA LYS A 105 -14.62 0.77 7.60
C LYS A 105 -14.21 0.94 6.16
N HIS A 106 -14.76 1.97 5.54
CA HIS A 106 -14.69 2.20 4.11
C HIS A 106 -14.34 3.66 3.89
N ILE A 107 -13.22 3.92 3.21
CA ILE A 107 -12.82 5.24 2.73
C ILE A 107 -12.89 5.20 1.21
N ILE A 108 -13.58 6.17 0.62
CA ILE A 108 -13.78 6.31 -0.81
C ILE A 108 -13.18 7.65 -1.20
N LEU A 109 -12.29 7.64 -2.19
CA LEU A 109 -11.76 8.84 -2.82
C LEU A 109 -12.32 8.90 -4.24
N GLU A 110 -12.94 10.03 -4.57
CA GLU A 110 -13.44 10.32 -5.91
C GLU A 110 -12.92 11.67 -6.38
N ARG A 111 -12.54 11.75 -7.66
CA ARG A 111 -12.23 13.01 -8.32
C ARG A 111 -13.50 13.80 -8.57
N LEU A 112 -13.55 15.03 -8.06
CA LEU A 112 -14.53 16.03 -8.45
C LEU A 112 -13.91 16.99 -9.47
N TYR A 113 -14.73 17.46 -10.41
CA TYR A 113 -14.27 18.32 -11.50
C TYR A 113 -13.47 19.54 -10.98
N PHE A 114 -12.43 19.89 -11.74
CA PHE A 114 -11.51 21.01 -11.55
C PHE A 114 -10.34 20.83 -10.57
N TYR A 115 -10.50 20.70 -9.24
CA TYR A 115 -9.33 20.58 -8.32
C TYR A 115 -9.64 19.91 -6.98
N SER A 116 -10.76 19.19 -6.86
CA SER A 116 -11.25 18.69 -5.57
C SER A 116 -11.27 17.16 -5.51
N VAL A 117 -10.92 16.62 -4.34
CA VAL A 117 -11.05 15.19 -4.02
C VAL A 117 -12.17 15.07 -2.99
N LEU A 118 -13.20 14.30 -3.29
CA LEU A 118 -14.20 13.92 -2.31
C LEU A 118 -13.67 12.74 -1.50
N ILE A 119 -13.58 12.91 -0.18
CA ILE A 119 -13.29 11.80 0.74
C ILE A 119 -14.59 11.46 1.46
N SER A 120 -15.14 10.29 1.16
CA SER A 120 -16.33 9.76 1.83
C SER A 120 -15.95 8.62 2.76
N LYS A 121 -16.64 8.54 3.90
CA LYS A 121 -16.44 7.49 4.92
C LYS A 121 -17.73 6.76 5.19
N LYS A 122 -17.69 5.43 5.25
CA LYS A 122 -18.79 4.59 5.72
C LYS A 122 -18.29 3.55 6.71
N CYS A 123 -19.13 3.22 7.68
CA CYS A 123 -18.92 2.14 8.63
C CYS A 123 -20.15 1.23 8.57
N TYR A 124 -19.97 -0.07 8.35
CA TYR A 124 -21.05 -1.05 8.41
C TYR A 124 -20.84 -1.91 9.66
N GLN A 125 -21.89 -2.02 10.48
CA GLN A 125 -21.95 -2.88 11.67
C GLN A 125 -22.54 -4.24 11.30
#